data_AF-A0A2H6AL07-F1
#
_entry.id   AF-A0A2H6AL07-F1
#
_cell.length_a   1.000
_cell.length_b   1.000
_cell.length_c   1.000
_cell.angle_alpha   90.00
_cell.angle_beta   90.00
_cell.angle_gamma   90.00
#
_symmetry.space_group_name_H-M   'P 1'
#
loop_
_entity.id
_entity.type
_entity.pdbx_description
1 polymer ?
#
loop_
_entity_poly.entity_id
_entity_poly.type
_entity_poly.pdbx_seq_one_letter_code
_entity_poly.pdbx_strand_id
1 'polypeptide(L)' 'MKEKADLLFDVRVVERNIQEGIITREEYEEYLRKLPDVSDKGCPLIIEDEENRETQEETR' A
#
# COMPACT_ATOMS: atom_id res chain seq x y z
N MET A 1 6.38 16.08 7.03
CA MET A 1 5.40 15.81 8.09
C MET A 1 4.13 15.34 7.40
N LYS A 2 3.51 14.24 7.84
CA LYS A 2 2.16 13.90 7.35
C LYS A 2 1.18 14.94 7.89
N GLU A 3 0.26 15.40 7.06
CA GLU A 3 -0.82 16.30 7.49
C GLU A 3 -1.65 15.59 8.58
N LYS A 4 -2.23 16.34 9.53
CA LYS A 4 -3.08 15.73 10.58
C LYS A 4 -4.25 14.92 9.99
N ALA A 5 -4.72 15.31 8.80
CA ALA A 5 -5.75 14.62 8.05
C ALA A 5 -5.31 13.20 7.62
N ASP A 6 -4.04 13.00 7.24
CA ASP A 6 -3.52 11.69 6.80
C ASP A 6 -3.53 10.65 7.93
N LEU A 7 -3.47 11.09 9.19
CA LEU A 7 -3.50 10.20 10.35
C LEU A 7 -4.91 9.69 10.65
N LEU A 8 -5.95 10.44 10.29
CA LEU A 8 -7.35 10.02 10.50
C LEU A 8 -7.72 8.84 9.61
N PHE A 9 -7.25 8.86 8.36
CA PHE A 9 -7.51 7.85 7.35
C PHE A 9 -6.36 6.83 7.19
N ASP A 10 -5.42 6.78 8.14
CA ASP A 10 -4.32 5.81 8.12
C ASP A 10 -4.88 4.40 8.33
N VAL A 11 -4.49 3.46 7.46
CA VAL A 11 -4.99 2.07 7.44
C VAL A 11 -4.87 1.34 8.78
N ARG A 12 -3.94 1.76 9.64
CA ARG A 12 -3.73 1.14 10.97
C ARG A 12 -4.78 1.56 12.00
N VAL A 13 -5.48 2.66 11.76
CA VAL A 13 -6.38 3.29 12.75
C VAL A 13 -7.77 3.62 12.21
N VAL A 14 -7.95 3.64 10.89
CA VAL A 14 -9.19 4.08 10.23
C VAL A 14 -10.42 3.33 10.73
N GLU A 15 -10.36 2.00 10.88
CA GLU A 15 -11.51 1.22 11.36
C GLU A 15 -11.84 1.54 12.83
N ARG A 16 -10.83 1.76 13.68
CA ARG A 16 -11.06 2.20 15.06
C ARG A 16 -11.69 3.59 15.08
N ASN A 17 -11.20 4.52 14.26
CA ASN A 17 -11.72 5.88 14.20
C ASN A 17 -13.19 5.91 13.71
N ILE A 18 -13.56 4.99 12.79
CA ILE A 18 -14.96 4.80 12.37
C ILE A 18 -15.82 4.26 13.52
N GLN A 19 -15.33 3.25 14.24
CA GLN A 19 -16.04 2.67 15.39
C GLN A 19 -16.25 3.67 16.54
N GLU A 20 -15.26 4.51 16.80
CA GLU A 20 -15.30 5.57 17.81
C GLU A 20 -16.09 6.81 17.36
N GLY A 21 -16.51 6.86 16.08
CA GLY A 21 -17.28 7.98 15.51
C GLY A 21 -16.46 9.24 15.28
N ILE A 22 -15.13 9.13 15.24
CA ILE A 22 -14.22 10.25 14.93
C ILE A 22 -14.33 10.63 13.44
N ILE A 23 -14.55 9.63 12.58
CA ILE A 23 -14.86 9.79 11.16
C ILE A 23 -16.01 8.84 10.79
N THR A 24 -16.71 9.16 9.71
CA THR A 24 -17.76 8.31 9.15
C THR A 24 -17.23 7.40 8.03
N ARG A 25 -18.02 6.39 7.66
CA ARG A 25 -17.69 5.50 6.54
C ARG A 25 -17.70 6.28 5.23
N GLU A 26 -18.66 7.20 5.08
CA GLU A 26 -18.85 8.05 3.91
C GLU A 26 -17.66 8.99 3.69
N GLU A 27 -17.14 9.60 4.76
CA GLU A 27 -15.95 10.46 4.71
C GLU A 27 -14.70 9.66 4.28
N TYR A 28 -14.55 8.43 4.78
CA TYR A 28 -13.44 7.57 4.36
C TYR A 28 -13.55 7.19 2.87
N GLU A 29 -14.74 6.85 2.38
CA GLU A 29 -14.96 6.56 0.97
C GLU A 29 -14.75 7.78 0.06
N GLU A 30 -15.10 8.97 0.52
CA GLU A 30 -14.79 10.22 -0.19
C GLU A 30 -13.28 10.48 -0.23
N TYR A 31 -12.56 10.24 0.86
CA TYR A 31 -11.11 10.34 0.91
C TYR A 31 -10.45 9.39 -0.09
N LEU A 32 -10.86 8.11 -0.12
CA LEU A 32 -10.33 7.11 -1.04
C LEU A 32 -10.54 7.51 -2.51
N ARG A 33 -11.70 8.08 -2.84
CA ARG A 33 -12.00 8.56 -4.21
C ARG A 33 -11.13 9.73 -4.67
N LYS A 34 -10.57 10.50 -3.74
CA LYS A 34 -9.68 11.63 -4.05
C LYS A 34 -8.23 11.20 -4.27
N LEU A 35 -7.87 9.97 -3.92
CA LEU A 35 -6.50 9.49 -4.09
C LEU A 35 -6.19 9.32 -5.59
N PRO A 36 -5.01 9.77 -6.05
CA PRO A 36 -4.60 9.59 -7.43
C PRO A 36 -4.35 8.10 -7.72
N ASP A 37 -4.66 7.68 -8.95
CA ASP A 37 -4.20 6.38 -9.43
C ASP A 37 -2.67 6.37 -9.55
N VAL A 38 -2.05 5.37 -8.93
CA VAL A 38 -0.60 5.16 -8.93
C VAL A 38 -0.24 3.76 -9.38
N SER A 39 -1.17 3.05 -10.03
CA SER A 39 -0.96 1.70 -10.55
C SER A 39 0.24 1.61 -11.51
N ASP A 40 0.50 2.68 -12.27
CA ASP A 40 1.64 2.80 -13.18
C ASP A 40 3.01 2.83 -12.47
N LYS A 41 3.04 3.07 -11.16
CA LYS A 41 4.28 3.07 -10.35
C LYS A 41 4.60 1.68 -9.80
N GLY A 42 3.81 0.65 -10.13
CA GLY A 42 4.06 -0.73 -9.74
C GLY A 42 5.34 -1.27 -10.38
N CYS A 43 6.11 -2.05 -9.64
CA CYS A 43 7.21 -2.85 -10.15
C CYS A 43 6.77 -4.32 -10.21
N PRO A 44 7.08 -5.07 -11.28
CA PRO A 44 6.82 -6.50 -11.31
C PRO A 44 7.53 -7.19 -10.13
N LEU A 45 6.78 -8.01 -9.40
CA LEU A 45 7.35 -8.90 -8.39
C LEU A 45 8.07 -10.03 -9.13
N ILE A 46 9.40 -9.97 -9.16
CA ILE A 46 10.23 -11.09 -9.60
C ILE A 46 10.43 -11.97 -8.37
N ILE A 47 9.66 -13.06 -8.30
CA ILE A 47 9.90 -14.12 -7.34
C ILE A 47 10.96 -15.00 -8.00
N GLU A 48 12.19 -14.96 -7.50
CA GLU A 48 13.22 -15.92 -7.90
C GLU A 48 12.80 -17.29 -7.33
N ASP A 49 12.27 -18.17 -8.18
CA ASP A 49 12.11 -19.57 -7.81
C ASP A 49 13.49 -20.12 -7.45
N GLU A 50 13.64 -20.60 -6.21
CA GLU A 50 14.91 -21.10 -5.65
C GLU A 50 15.50 -22.28 -6.45
N GLU A 51 14.72 -22.88 -7.35
CA GLU A 51 15.07 -24.01 -8.20
C GLU A 51 15.91 -23.67 -9.46
N ASN A 52 16.22 -22.40 -9.76
CA ASN A 52 17.04 -22.04 -10.94
C ASN A 52 18.47 -21.55 -10.63
N ARG A 53 19.07 -21.97 -9.50
CA ARG A 53 20.50 -21.73 -9.17
C ARG A 53 21.46 -22.72 -9.84
N GLU A 54 21.27 -23.05 -11.11
CA GLU A 54 22.28 -23.82 -11.85
C GLU A 54 22.66 -23.13 -13.16
N THR A 55 23.97 -23.03 -13.37
CA THR A 55 24.68 -22.62 -14.60
C THR A 55 25.08 -21.14 -14.75
N GLN A 56 25.86 -20.58 -13.80
CA GLN A 56 26.82 -19.50 -14.11
C GLN A 56 28.13 -19.66 -13.33
N GLU A 57 28.84 -20.78 -13.51
CA GLU A 57 30.27 -20.85 -13.17
C GLU A 57 31.03 -21.76 -14.17
N GLU A 58 31.10 -21.37 -15.44
CA GLU A 58 32.20 -21.81 -16.32
C GLU A 58 32.55 -20.69 -17.30
N THR A 59 33.47 -19.82 -16.89
CA THR A 59 34.38 -19.12 -17.81
C THR A 59 35.60 -18.60 -17.03
N ARG A 60 36.60 -19.46 -16.84
CA ARG A 60 38.00 -19.05 -16.88
C ARG A 60 38.93 -20.22 -17.18
#